data_AF-R7ZLW9-F1
#
_entry.id   AF-R7ZLW9-F1
#
_cell.length_a   1.000
_cell.length_b   1.000
_cell.length_c   1.000
_cell.angle_alpha   90.00
_cell.angle_beta   90.00
_cell.angle_gamma   90.00
#
_symmetry.space_group_name_H-M   'P 1'
#
loop_
_entity.id
_entity.type
_entity.pdbx_description
1 polymer ?
#
loop_
_entity_poly.entity_id
_entity_poly.type
_entity_poly.pdbx_seq_one_letter_code
_entity_poly.pdbx_strand_id
1 'polypeptide(L)' 'MRRTFLKPIVGIASMSVMFMWLMPSGTFDLTELGFYICIGLAISLEFSIRATLKKYQKDYLDKVK' A
#
# COMPACT_ATOMS: atom_id res chain seq x y z
N MET A 1 -3.08 10.62 19.67
CA MET A 1 -3.73 9.62 18.79
C MET A 1 -3.82 10.00 17.29
N ARG A 2 -3.53 11.24 16.84
CA ARG A 2 -3.67 11.64 15.43
C ARG A 2 -2.57 11.15 14.45
N ARG A 3 -1.37 10.83 14.93
CA ARG A 3 -0.21 10.52 14.07
C ARG A 3 -0.21 9.11 13.48
N THR A 4 -1.05 8.20 13.96
CA THR A 4 -1.07 6.80 13.51
C THR A 4 -1.88 6.61 12.23
N PHE A 5 -2.87 7.47 11.96
CA PHE A 5 -3.72 7.41 10.77
C PHE A 5 -3.14 8.10 9.53
N LEU A 6 -2.22 9.06 9.68
CA LEU A 6 -1.56 9.69 8.52
C LEU A 6 -0.59 8.73 7.79
N LYS A 7 0.08 7.85 8.54
CA LYS A 7 1.07 6.91 7.99
C LYS A 7 0.51 5.98 6.90
N PRO A 8 -0.65 5.32 7.07
CA PRO A 8 -1.21 4.48 6.02
C PRO A 8 -1.65 5.29 4.80
N ILE A 9 -2.15 6.53 4.97
CA ILE A 9 -2.62 7.37 3.86
C ILE A 9 -1.46 7.73 2.93
N VAL A 10 -0.30 8.09 3.48
CA VAL A 10 0.91 8.40 2.68
C VAL A 10 1.40 7.16 1.94
N GLY A 11 1.39 5.98 2.58
CA GLY A 11 1.75 4.70 1.94
C GLY A 11 0.83 4.38 0.77
N ILE A 12 -0.48 4.45 0.99
CA ILE A 12 -1.50 4.21 -0.04
C ILE A 12 -1.36 5.21 -1.19
N ALA A 13 -1.20 6.50 -0.90
CA ALA A 13 -1.06 7.53 -1.93
C ALA A 13 0.20 7.31 -2.78
N SER A 14 1.35 7.03 -2.14
CA SER A 14 2.60 6.78 -2.85
C SER A 14 2.54 5.51 -3.71
N MET A 15 1.99 4.41 -3.18
CA MET A 15 1.82 3.16 -3.94
C MET A 15 0.83 3.33 -5.09
N SER A 16 -0.25 4.06 -4.88
CA SER A 16 -1.22 4.37 -5.95
C SER A 16 -0.53 5.13 -7.09
N VAL A 17 0.24 6.18 -6.78
CA VAL A 17 0.99 6.95 -7.79
C VAL A 17 2.02 6.07 -8.50
N MET A 18 2.73 5.18 -7.79
CA MET A 18 3.64 4.22 -8.42
C MET A 18 2.92 3.26 -9.37
N PHE A 19 1.74 2.75 -9.01
CA PHE A 19 0.98 1.86 -9.88
C PHE A 19 0.46 2.57 -11.13
N MET A 20 0.02 3.83 -10.99
CA MET A 20 -0.37 4.65 -12.13
C MET A 20 0.82 4.90 -13.07
N TRP A 21 2.03 5.10 -12.50
CA TRP A 21 3.25 5.29 -13.27
C TRP A 21 3.73 4.02 -13.98
N LEU A 22 3.54 2.86 -13.36
CA LEU A 22 3.91 1.56 -13.92
C LEU A 22 2.97 1.11 -15.05
N MET A 23 1.80 1.73 -15.19
CA MET A 23 0.93 1.44 -16.31
C MET A 23 1.52 1.95 -17.64
N PRO A 24 1.38 1.17 -18.73
CA PRO A 24 1.84 1.59 -20.05
C PRO A 24 1.27 2.96 -20.44
N SER A 25 2.11 3.79 -21.06
CA SER A 25 1.71 5.11 -21.55
C SER A 25 0.57 4.97 -22.56
N GLY A 26 -0.62 5.51 -22.25
CA GLY A 26 -1.80 5.44 -23.11
C GLY A 26 -2.89 4.43 -22.67
N THR A 27 -2.64 3.57 -21.68
CA THR A 27 -3.67 2.69 -21.09
C THR A 27 -4.26 3.22 -19.79
N PHE A 28 -3.68 4.29 -19.24
CA PHE A 28 -4.13 4.86 -17.98
C PHE A 28 -5.08 6.03 -18.22
N ASP A 29 -6.37 5.77 -18.09
CA ASP A 29 -7.39 6.79 -18.13
C ASP A 29 -7.84 7.15 -16.70
N LEU A 30 -7.74 8.43 -16.34
CA LEU A 30 -8.06 8.93 -14.99
C LEU A 30 -9.57 8.83 -14.68
N THR A 31 -10.40 8.67 -15.70
CA THR A 31 -11.85 8.46 -15.62
C THR A 31 -12.26 7.00 -15.57
N GLU A 32 -11.33 6.05 -15.72
CA GLU A 32 -11.64 4.63 -15.89
C GLU A 32 -11.45 3.76 -14.64
N LEU A 33 -12.00 2.53 -14.74
CA LEU A 33 -11.85 1.43 -13.80
C LEU A 33 -10.40 1.22 -13.31
N GLY A 34 -9.41 1.51 -14.17
CA GLY A 34 -7.99 1.43 -13.87
C GLY A 34 -7.56 2.30 -12.68
N PHE A 35 -8.09 3.52 -12.57
CA PHE A 35 -7.80 4.43 -11.44
C PHE A 35 -8.24 3.81 -10.10
N TYR A 36 -9.46 3.26 -10.05
CA TYR A 36 -9.99 2.61 -8.86
C TYR A 36 -9.24 1.31 -8.52
N ILE A 37 -8.81 0.56 -9.54
CA ILE A 37 -7.99 -0.65 -9.34
C ILE A 37 -6.64 -0.29 -8.73
N CYS A 38 -5.96 0.76 -9.20
CA CYS A 38 -4.69 1.21 -8.62
C CYS A 38 -4.83 1.59 -7.14
N ILE A 39 -5.90 2.29 -6.76
CA ILE A 39 -6.17 2.65 -5.37
C ILE A 39 -6.50 1.40 -4.53
N GLY A 40 -7.36 0.52 -5.05
CA GLY A 40 -7.74 -0.72 -4.36
C GLY A 40 -6.54 -1.64 -4.11
N LEU A 41 -5.67 -1.81 -5.10
CA LEU A 41 -4.43 -2.56 -4.97
C LEU A 41 -3.48 -1.93 -3.95
N ALA A 42 -3.32 -0.61 -3.96
CA ALA A 42 -2.49 0.09 -2.98
C ALA A 42 -2.98 -0.10 -1.54
N ILE A 43 -4.30 -0.04 -1.32
CA ILE A 43 -4.89 -0.30 0.01
C ILE A 43 -4.63 -1.75 0.45
N SER A 44 -4.88 -2.73 -0.43
CA SER A 44 -4.68 -4.15 -0.12
C SER A 44 -3.22 -4.47 0.19
N LEU A 45 -2.29 -3.90 -0.58
CA LEU A 45 -0.86 -4.12 -0.42
C LEU A 45 -0.33 -3.47 0.87
N GLU A 46 -0.71 -2.22 1.15
CA GLU A 46 -0.32 -1.53 2.39
C GLU A 46 -0.77 -2.32 3.63
N PHE A 47 -1.98 -2.88 3.60
CA PHE A 47 -2.49 -3.72 4.69
C PHE A 47 -1.69 -5.03 4.82
N SER A 48 -1.42 -5.70 3.69
CA SER A 48 -0.66 -6.96 3.64
C SER A 48 0.77 -6.77 4.15
N ILE A 49 1.43 -5.68 3.76
CA ILE A 49 2.78 -5.33 4.22
C ILE A 49 2.78 -5.12 5.73
N ARG A 50 1.81 -4.37 6.27
CA ARG A 50 1.72 -4.13 7.72
C ARG A 50 1.43 -5.41 8.51
N ALA A 51 0.55 -6.28 7.99
CA ALA A 51 0.26 -7.56 8.61
C ALA A 51 1.51 -8.46 8.64
N THR A 52 2.22 -8.52 7.51
CA THR A 52 3.45 -9.31 7.36
C THR A 52 4.57 -8.77 8.23
N LEU A 53 4.79 -7.45 8.26
CA LEU A 53 5.78 -6.80 9.13
C LEU A 53 5.49 -7.05 10.60
N LYS A 54 4.23 -6.94 11.03
CA LYS A 54 3.84 -7.25 12.42
C LYS A 54 4.11 -8.71 12.77
N LYS A 55 3.76 -9.63 11.87
CA LYS A 55 4.04 -11.06 12.04
C LYS A 55 5.54 -11.31 12.12
N TYR A 56 6.30 -10.74 11.19
CA TYR A 56 7.75 -10.87 11.13
C TYR A 56 8.43 -10.32 12.38
N GLN A 57 8.04 -9.13 12.84
CA GLN A 57 8.56 -8.55 14.08
C GLN A 57 8.27 -9.43 15.28
N LYS A 58 7.05 -10.00 15.35
CA LYS A 58 6.68 -10.93 16.43
C LYS A 58 7.53 -12.21 16.38
N ASP A 59 7.63 -12.84 15.22
CA ASP A 59 8.38 -14.09 15.02
C ASP A 59 9.89 -13.90 15.26
N TYR A 60 10.45 -12.74 14.93
CA TYR A 60 11.85 -12.41 15.23
C TYR A 60 12.07 -12.07 16.71
N LEU A 61 11.17 -11.33 17.36
CA LEU A 61 11.29 -11.01 18.78
C LEU A 61 11.16 -12.26 19.67
N ASP A 62 10.31 -13.22 19.30
CA ASP A 62 10.21 -14.51 19.99
C ASP A 62 11.46 -15.39 19.82
N LYS A 63 12.22 -15.22 18.73
CA LYS A 63 13.47 -15.96 18.50
C LYS A 63 14.69 -15.37 19.20
N VAL A 64 14.63 -14.11 19.61
CA VAL A 64 15.75 -13.38 20.24
C VAL A 64 15.67 -13.43 21.78
N LYS A 65 14.57 -13.94 22.33
CA LYS A 65 14.33 -14.05 23.78
C LYS A 65 14.60 -15.47 24.27
#